data_AF-A0A6B3I3F2-F1
#
_entry.id   AF-A0A6B3I3F2-F1
#
_cell.length_a   1.000
_cell.length_b   1.000
_cell.length_c   1.000
_cell.angle_alpha   90.00
_cell.angle_beta   90.00
_cell.angle_gamma   90.00
#
_symmetry.space_group_name_H-M   'P 1'
#
loop_
_entity.id
_entity.type
_entity.pdbx_description
1 polymer ?
#
loop_
_entity_poly.entity_id
_entity_poly.type
_entity_poly.pdbx_seq_one_letter_code
_entity_poly.pdbx_strand_id
1 'polypeptide(L)'
;LLTARFREELAVHGDRFTAMRIALRESFGPITASAATVAAGLLALLLSDLTNNRALGPVGAIGIVCSVLSALTFLPAALVLLGRRAYWPAKPKPAEDGTGGHGIWSKVAALVDRAPRKVWAITLTVLIACAAFAPTLTSKGVPLDEIFVNDAPSVAAQETLGEHFP
;
A
#
# COMPACT_ATOMS: atom_id res chain seq x y z
N LEU A 1 5.41 2.00 -9.95
CA LEU A 1 6.47 2.96 -10.32
C LEU A 1 7.39 2.38 -11.39
N LEU A 2 8.08 1.26 -11.12
CA LEU A 2 9.02 0.63 -12.06
C LEU A 2 8.46 0.40 -13.47
N THR A 3 7.24 -0.14 -13.57
CA THR A 3 6.57 -0.41 -14.86
C THR A 3 6.25 0.86 -15.66
N ALA A 4 5.81 1.91 -14.98
CA ALA A 4 5.50 3.19 -15.61
C ALA A 4 6.77 3.87 -16.14
N ARG A 5 7.84 3.88 -15.33
CA ARG A 5 9.15 4.42 -15.74
C ARG A 5 9.79 3.62 -16.85
N PHE A 6 9.77 2.28 -16.76
CA PHE A 6 10.27 1.43 -17.84
C PHE A 6 9.55 1.70 -19.15
N ARG A 7 8.23 1.94 -19.12
CA ARG A 7 7.43 2.29 -20.30
C ARG A 7 7.81 3.66 -20.88
N GLU A 8 8.07 4.66 -20.03
CA GLU A 8 8.56 5.97 -20.45
C GLU A 8 9.95 5.86 -21.09
N GLU A 9 10.89 5.19 -20.45
CA GLU A 9 12.26 4.99 -20.96
C GLU A 9 12.31 4.17 -22.25
N LEU A 10 11.43 3.17 -22.40
CA LEU A 10 11.32 2.42 -23.66
C LEU A 10 10.80 3.27 -24.82
N ALA A 11 10.01 4.30 -24.53
CA ALA A 11 9.52 5.23 -25.53
C ALA A 11 10.62 6.22 -26.00
N VAL A 12 11.59 6.52 -25.13
CA VAL A 12 12.66 7.50 -25.41
C VAL A 12 13.93 6.86 -25.97
N HIS A 13 14.36 5.70 -25.46
CA HIS A 13 15.70 5.15 -25.76
C HIS A 13 15.69 3.90 -26.67
N GLY A 14 14.54 3.24 -26.85
CA GLY A 14 14.37 2.10 -27.77
C GLY A 14 15.12 0.80 -27.40
N ASP A 15 16.26 0.88 -26.69
CA ASP A 15 16.99 -0.27 -26.17
C ASP A 15 16.47 -0.71 -24.79
N ARG A 16 15.97 -1.95 -24.74
CA ARG A 16 15.33 -2.58 -23.57
C ARG A 16 16.25 -2.70 -22.37
N PHE A 17 17.55 -2.94 -22.57
CA PHE A 17 18.51 -3.13 -21.48
C PHE A 17 18.89 -1.79 -20.85
N THR A 18 19.18 -0.79 -21.68
CA THR A 18 19.48 0.56 -21.21
C THR A 18 18.29 1.20 -20.51
N ALA A 19 17.08 1.08 -21.08
CA ALA A 19 15.84 1.56 -20.47
C ALA A 19 15.54 0.91 -19.12
N MET A 20 15.75 -0.42 -19.00
CA MET A 20 15.57 -1.12 -17.72
C MET A 20 16.56 -0.62 -16.66
N ARG A 21 17.83 -0.42 -17.03
CA ARG A 21 18.86 0.02 -16.07
C ARG A 21 18.56 1.41 -15.51
N ILE A 22 18.12 2.33 -16.36
CA ILE A 22 17.75 3.70 -15.96
C ILE A 22 16.48 3.67 -15.10
N ALA A 23 15.43 2.99 -15.55
CA ALA A 23 14.18 2.87 -14.81
C ALA A 23 14.36 2.22 -13.43
N LEU A 24 15.22 1.20 -13.32
CA LEU A 24 15.54 0.54 -12.06
C LEU A 24 16.27 1.51 -11.12
N ARG A 25 17.29 2.24 -11.60
CA ARG A 25 18.08 3.17 -10.78
C ARG A 25 17.23 4.31 -10.23
N GLU A 26 16.30 4.84 -11.03
CA GLU A 26 15.41 5.91 -10.59
C GLU A 26 14.29 5.40 -9.66
N SER A 27 13.76 4.20 -9.93
CA SER A 27 12.68 3.63 -9.11
C SER A 27 13.18 3.01 -7.80
N PHE A 28 14.46 2.65 -7.70
CA PHE A 28 15.02 1.99 -6.51
C PHE A 28 14.87 2.84 -5.24
N GLY A 29 15.22 4.13 -5.31
CA GLY A 29 15.09 5.05 -4.16
C GLY A 29 13.66 5.14 -3.62
N PRO A 30 12.66 5.49 -4.44
CA PRO A 30 11.26 5.56 -4.02
C PRO A 30 10.69 4.23 -3.50
N ILE A 31 11.01 3.10 -4.16
CA ILE A 31 10.52 1.77 -3.76
C ILE A 31 11.08 1.38 -2.39
N THR A 32 12.40 1.53 -2.21
CA THR A 32 13.05 1.20 -0.92
C THR A 32 12.61 2.13 0.19
N ALA A 33 12.44 3.43 -0.06
CA ALA A 33 11.91 4.37 0.92
C ALA A 33 10.50 3.99 1.38
N SER A 34 9.59 3.69 0.44
CA SER A 34 8.23 3.26 0.77
C SER A 34 8.18 1.91 1.48
N ALA A 35 9.06 0.98 1.13
CA ALA A 35 9.12 -0.31 1.82
C ALA A 35 9.68 -0.16 3.24
N ALA A 36 10.67 0.72 3.43
CA ALA A 36 11.25 1.01 4.73
C ALA A 36 10.23 1.61 5.69
N THR A 37 9.33 2.49 5.22
CA THR A 37 8.27 3.05 6.09
C THR A 37 7.28 1.98 6.53
N VAL A 38 6.88 1.07 5.64
CA VAL A 38 6.00 -0.06 5.99
C VAL A 38 6.70 -1.02 6.96
N ALA A 39 7.96 -1.35 6.72
CA ALA A 39 8.75 -2.18 7.62
C ALA A 39 8.88 -1.55 9.01
N ALA A 40 9.13 -0.23 9.09
CA ALA A 40 9.16 0.49 10.35
C ALA A 40 7.80 0.49 11.07
N GLY A 41 6.70 0.62 10.33
CA GLY A 41 5.33 0.51 10.89
C GLY A 41 5.03 -0.88 11.44
N LEU A 42 5.43 -1.94 10.74
CA LEU A 42 5.30 -3.32 11.23
C LEU A 42 6.21 -3.59 12.43
N LEU A 43 7.40 -2.99 12.47
CA LEU A 43 8.28 -3.05 13.63
C LEU A 43 7.67 -2.35 14.85
N ALA A 44 6.95 -1.25 14.65
CA ALA A 44 6.23 -0.57 15.73
C ALA A 44 5.14 -1.47 16.36
N LEU A 45 4.54 -2.39 15.60
CA LEU A 45 3.59 -3.38 16.15
C LEU A 45 4.25 -4.35 17.14
N LEU A 46 5.56 -4.60 17.07
CA LEU A 46 6.26 -5.41 18.06
C LEU A 46 6.28 -4.75 19.45
N LEU A 47 6.15 -3.43 19.53
CA LEU A 47 6.04 -2.72 20.80
C LEU A 47 4.66 -2.87 21.45
N SER A 48 3.64 -3.36 20.72
CA SER A 48 2.30 -3.54 21.25
C SER A 48 2.20 -4.78 22.16
N ASP A 49 1.56 -4.63 23.31
CA ASP A 49 1.44 -5.64 24.39
C ASP A 49 0.55 -6.87 24.04
N LEU A 50 -0.11 -6.87 22.88
CA LEU A 50 -0.90 -8.01 22.43
C LEU A 50 0.02 -9.02 21.72
N THR A 51 0.36 -10.12 22.39
CA THR A 51 1.16 -11.25 21.88
C THR A 51 0.77 -11.70 20.46
N ASN A 52 -0.53 -11.59 20.10
CA ASN A 52 -1.03 -11.91 18.76
C ASN A 52 -0.48 -10.98 17.66
N ASN A 53 -0.31 -9.68 17.94
CA ASN A 53 0.29 -8.73 17.00
C ASN A 53 1.81 -8.89 16.90
N ARG A 54 2.46 -9.34 17.98
CA ARG A 54 3.91 -9.61 17.98
C ARG A 54 4.30 -10.76 17.06
N ALA A 55 3.48 -11.80 16.92
CA ALA A 55 3.76 -12.90 15.99
C ALA A 55 3.62 -12.49 14.52
N LEU A 56 2.72 -11.55 14.22
CA LEU A 56 2.50 -11.03 12.87
C LEU A 56 3.59 -10.07 12.39
N GLY A 57 4.24 -9.34 13.31
CA GLY A 57 5.29 -8.37 12.99
C GLY A 57 6.49 -8.96 12.22
N PRO A 58 7.17 -10.01 12.73
CA PRO A 58 8.29 -10.65 12.05
C PRO A 58 7.89 -11.25 10.70
N VAL A 59 6.73 -11.91 10.63
CA VAL A 59 6.20 -12.49 9.38
C VAL A 59 5.94 -11.41 8.35
N GLY A 60 5.33 -10.30 8.76
CA GLY A 60 5.09 -9.13 7.91
C GLY A 60 6.40 -8.50 7.42
N ALA A 61 7.39 -8.31 8.31
CA ALA A 61 8.68 -7.74 7.96
C ALA A 61 9.42 -8.59 6.91
N ILE A 62 9.47 -9.91 7.10
CA ILE A 62 10.03 -10.85 6.12
C ILE A 62 9.25 -10.79 4.81
N GLY A 63 7.91 -10.74 4.88
CA GLY A 63 7.04 -10.60 3.72
C GLY A 63 7.34 -9.34 2.89
N ILE A 64 7.55 -8.19 3.53
CA ILE A 64 7.93 -6.95 2.84
C ILE A 64 9.31 -7.08 2.20
N VAL A 65 10.30 -7.64 2.90
CA VAL A 65 11.65 -7.87 2.34
C VAL A 65 11.57 -8.78 1.11
N CYS A 66 10.88 -9.91 1.20
CA CYS A 66 10.69 -10.83 0.08
C CYS A 66 9.92 -10.18 -1.08
N SER A 67 8.91 -9.35 -0.78
CA SER A 67 8.13 -8.62 -1.80
C SER A 67 8.99 -7.60 -2.54
N VAL A 68 9.82 -6.82 -1.83
CA VAL A 68 10.74 -5.85 -2.43
C VAL A 68 11.80 -6.56 -3.28
N LEU A 69 12.39 -7.65 -2.78
CA LEU A 69 13.33 -8.45 -3.55
C LEU A 69 12.66 -8.97 -4.83
N SER A 70 11.49 -9.62 -4.72
CA SER A 70 10.77 -10.11 -5.90
C SER A 70 10.44 -8.98 -6.89
N ALA A 71 9.97 -7.82 -6.41
CA ALA A 71 9.66 -6.68 -7.25
C ALA A 71 10.90 -6.05 -7.93
N LEU A 72 12.09 -6.16 -7.33
CA LEU A 72 13.34 -5.61 -7.89
C LEU A 72 14.16 -6.60 -8.70
N THR A 73 13.92 -7.91 -8.59
CA THR A 73 14.62 -8.93 -9.39
C THR A 73 13.70 -9.62 -10.39
N PHE A 74 12.55 -10.12 -9.95
CA PHE A 74 11.63 -10.88 -10.80
C PHE A 74 10.90 -9.99 -11.80
N LEU A 75 10.36 -8.86 -11.35
CA LEU A 75 9.64 -7.92 -12.22
C LEU A 75 10.52 -7.36 -13.37
N PRO A 76 11.75 -6.87 -13.14
CA PRO A 76 12.59 -6.42 -14.25
C PRO A 76 13.06 -7.55 -15.15
N ALA A 77 13.36 -8.74 -14.61
CA ALA A 77 13.71 -9.91 -15.42
C ALA A 77 12.54 -10.29 -16.36
N ALA A 78 11.32 -10.34 -15.83
CA ALA A 78 10.12 -10.61 -16.63
C ALA A 78 9.86 -9.51 -17.68
N LEU A 79 10.01 -8.23 -17.32
CA LEU A 79 9.81 -7.11 -18.24
C LEU A 79 10.86 -7.06 -19.36
N VAL A 80 12.12 -7.40 -19.07
CA VAL A 80 13.17 -7.50 -20.10
C VAL A 80 12.91 -8.68 -21.03
N LEU A 81 12.45 -9.82 -20.49
CA LEU A 81 12.15 -11.03 -21.26
C LEU A 81 10.92 -10.86 -22.17
N LEU A 82 9.84 -10.26 -21.67
CA LEU A 82 8.63 -9.97 -22.45
C LEU A 82 8.79 -8.74 -23.35
N GLY A 83 9.70 -7.83 -23.00
CA GLY A 83 10.07 -6.64 -23.78
C GLY A 83 8.87 -5.83 -24.27
N ARG A 84 8.89 -5.48 -25.57
CA ARG A 84 7.84 -4.68 -26.23
C ARG A 84 6.50 -5.41 -26.38
N ARG A 85 6.47 -6.74 -26.22
CA ARG A 85 5.24 -7.56 -26.28
C ARG A 85 4.38 -7.42 -25.03
N ALA A 86 4.96 -7.09 -23.87
CA ALA A 86 4.22 -6.86 -22.62
C ALA A 86 3.22 -5.69 -22.70
N TYR A 87 3.46 -4.73 -23.60
CA TYR A 87 2.68 -3.49 -23.71
C TYR A 87 1.77 -3.45 -24.95
N TRP A 88 1.59 -4.57 -25.65
CA TRP A 88 0.63 -4.69 -26.74
C TRP A 88 -0.79 -4.80 -26.16
N PRO A 89 -1.72 -3.81 -26.29
CA PRO A 89 -2.05 -2.96 -27.46
C PRO A 89 -1.85 -1.44 -27.26
N ALA A 90 -1.31 -0.99 -26.12
CA ALA A 90 -1.09 0.43 -25.84
C ALA A 90 0.31 0.84 -26.31
N LYS A 91 0.41 1.35 -27.55
CA LYS A 91 1.66 1.89 -28.09
C LYS A 91 2.25 2.92 -27.11
N PRO A 92 3.51 2.76 -26.67
CA PRO A 92 4.19 3.79 -25.89
C PRO A 92 4.32 5.04 -26.77
N LYS A 93 3.58 6.09 -26.44
CA LYS A 93 3.87 7.43 -26.96
C LYS A 93 4.92 8.06 -26.03
N PRO A 94 5.88 8.82 -26.56
CA PRO A 94 6.70 9.70 -25.73
C PRO A 94 5.75 10.52 -24.86
N ALA A 95 6.07 10.65 -23.57
CA ALA A 95 5.38 11.62 -22.75
C ALA A 95 5.66 12.98 -23.39
N GLU A 96 4.71 13.51 -24.16
CA GLU A 96 4.75 14.90 -24.59
C GLU A 96 4.90 15.76 -23.34
N ASP A 97 5.93 16.58 -23.36
CA ASP A 97 6.36 17.46 -22.28
C ASP A 97 5.15 18.10 -21.57
N GLY A 98 5.01 17.82 -20.27
CA GLY A 98 4.23 18.66 -19.36
C GLY A 98 2.78 18.29 -19.07
N THR A 99 2.24 17.14 -19.49
CA THR A 99 0.86 16.77 -19.09
C THR A 99 0.80 16.05 -17.75
N GLY A 100 0.99 16.82 -16.67
CA GLY A 100 0.43 16.45 -15.37
C GLY A 100 -1.05 16.11 -15.53
N GLY A 101 -1.44 14.91 -15.10
CA GLY A 101 -2.78 14.30 -15.17
C GLY A 101 -3.86 15.11 -15.88
N HIS A 102 -4.08 14.80 -17.16
CA HIS A 102 -5.18 15.24 -18.02
C HIS A 102 -6.32 16.01 -17.31
N GLY A 103 -6.17 17.34 -17.24
CA GLY A 103 -7.20 18.34 -16.96
C GLY A 103 -7.80 18.39 -15.55
N ILE A 104 -8.30 17.28 -15.01
CA ILE A 104 -8.98 17.26 -13.70
C ILE A 104 -7.96 17.37 -12.58
N TRP A 105 -6.84 16.64 -12.68
CA TRP A 105 -5.78 16.70 -11.66
C TRP A 105 -5.06 18.04 -11.63
N SER A 106 -4.85 18.67 -12.80
CA SER A 106 -4.28 20.03 -12.85
C SER A 106 -5.24 21.07 -12.27
N LYS A 107 -6.56 20.93 -12.47
CA LYS A 107 -7.57 21.78 -11.83
C LYS A 107 -7.61 21.59 -10.32
N VAL A 108 -7.53 20.35 -9.83
CA VAL A 108 -7.48 20.07 -8.39
C VAL A 108 -6.21 20.65 -7.79
N ALA A 109 -5.04 20.45 -8.41
CA ALA A 109 -3.79 21.05 -7.97
C ALA A 109 -3.87 22.60 -7.95
N ALA A 110 -4.40 23.22 -9.01
CA ALA A 110 -4.58 24.66 -9.06
C ALA A 110 -5.58 25.18 -8.00
N LEU A 111 -6.60 24.41 -7.66
CA LEU A 111 -7.56 24.75 -6.60
C LEU A 111 -6.91 24.67 -5.21
N VAL A 112 -6.02 23.69 -5.00
CA VAL A 112 -5.21 23.57 -3.79
C VAL A 112 -4.22 24.73 -3.66
N ASP A 113 -3.50 25.07 -4.74
CA ASP A 113 -2.52 26.17 -4.77
C ASP A 113 -3.16 27.55 -4.61
N ARG A 114 -4.40 27.74 -5.08
CA ARG A 114 -5.08 29.04 -5.02
C ARG A 114 -5.51 29.41 -3.58
N ALA A 115 -5.71 28.44 -2.70
CA ALA A 115 -6.16 28.70 -1.34
C ALA A 115 -5.61 27.68 -0.32
N PRO A 116 -4.27 27.56 -0.16
CA PRO A 116 -3.65 26.52 0.65
C PRO A 116 -4.11 26.56 2.11
N ARG A 117 -4.29 27.76 2.67
CA ARG A 117 -4.79 27.95 4.04
C ARG A 117 -6.21 27.43 4.24
N LYS A 118 -7.09 27.60 3.26
CA LYS A 118 -8.48 27.11 3.35
C LYS A 118 -8.53 25.60 3.20
N VAL A 119 -7.75 25.04 2.27
CA VAL A 119 -7.70 23.58 2.06
C VAL A 119 -7.16 22.87 3.29
N TRP A 120 -6.08 23.37 3.89
CA TRP A 120 -5.55 22.79 5.12
C TRP A 120 -6.51 22.94 6.29
N ALA A 121 -7.14 24.12 6.47
CA ALA A 121 -8.12 24.33 7.53
C ALA A 121 -9.33 23.40 7.39
N ILE A 122 -9.92 23.27 6.19
CA ILE A 122 -11.06 22.38 5.94
C ILE A 122 -10.67 20.93 6.19
N THR A 123 -9.54 20.49 5.64
CA THR A 123 -9.03 19.11 5.82
C THR A 123 -8.81 18.81 7.29
N LEU A 124 -8.20 19.74 8.03
CA LEU A 124 -7.98 19.62 9.48
C LEU A 124 -9.31 19.56 10.24
N THR A 125 -10.27 20.45 9.94
CA THR A 125 -11.59 20.45 10.57
C THR A 125 -12.33 19.14 10.33
N VAL A 126 -12.29 18.59 9.12
CA VAL A 126 -12.90 17.30 8.79
C VAL A 126 -12.21 16.15 9.57
N LEU A 127 -10.87 16.15 9.61
CA LEU A 127 -10.11 15.17 10.40
C LEU A 127 -10.43 15.25 11.89
N ILE A 128 -10.53 16.46 12.46
CA ILE A 128 -10.91 16.66 13.86
C ILE A 128 -12.34 16.20 14.11
N ALA A 129 -13.28 16.49 13.21
CA ALA A 129 -14.66 16.05 13.33
C ALA A 129 -14.76 14.51 13.32
N CYS A 130 -14.05 13.84 12.40
CA CYS A 130 -13.98 12.38 12.36
C CYS A 130 -13.30 11.81 13.62
N ALA A 131 -12.19 12.42 14.08
CA ALA A 131 -11.50 12.01 15.29
C ALA A 131 -12.34 12.22 16.56
N ALA A 132 -13.16 13.28 16.61
CA ALA A 132 -14.11 13.53 17.69
C ALA A 132 -15.28 12.52 17.71
N PHE A 133 -15.60 11.92 16.55
CA PHE A 133 -16.53 10.80 16.44
C PHE A 133 -15.90 9.44 16.77
N ALA A 134 -14.57 9.30 16.68
CA ALA A 134 -13.86 8.06 17.02
C ALA A 134 -14.14 7.51 18.45
N PRO A 135 -14.19 8.32 19.53
CA PRO A 135 -14.54 7.82 20.87
C PRO A 135 -16.01 7.43 21.03
N THR A 136 -16.88 7.68 20.04
CA THR A 136 -18.28 7.18 20.05
C THR A 136 -18.39 5.74 19.51
N LEU A 137 -17.32 5.21 18.90
CA LEU A 137 -17.19 3.78 18.62
C LEU A 137 -16.92 3.07 19.94
N THR A 138 -17.92 2.35 20.44
CA THR A 138 -17.84 1.55 21.66
C THR A 138 -16.71 0.54 21.56
N SER A 139 -15.61 0.80 22.26
CA SER A 139 -14.53 -0.15 22.54
C SER A 139 -14.93 -1.15 23.62
N LYS A 140 -16.01 -1.90 23.39
CA LYS A 140 -16.13 -3.23 23.98
C LYS A 140 -15.62 -4.17 22.90
N GLY A 141 -14.47 -4.78 23.15
CA GLY A 141 -13.85 -5.71 22.22
C GLY A 141 -14.89 -6.71 21.71
N VAL A 142 -14.92 -6.90 20.40
CA VAL A 142 -15.74 -7.91 19.75
C VAL A 142 -15.44 -9.24 20.44
N PRO A 143 -16.38 -9.80 21.20
CA PRO A 143 -16.15 -11.08 21.85
C PRO A 143 -15.95 -12.13 20.75
N LEU A 144 -15.04 -13.07 21.00
CA LEU A 144 -14.49 -14.01 20.01
C LEU A 144 -15.57 -14.89 19.34
N ASP A 145 -16.80 -14.88 19.85
CA ASP A 145 -17.97 -15.58 19.32
C ASP A 145 -18.43 -15.04 17.96
N GLU A 146 -18.23 -13.76 17.65
CA GLU A 146 -18.61 -13.19 16.33
C GLU A 146 -17.56 -13.39 15.23
N ILE A 147 -16.36 -13.87 15.55
CA ILE A 147 -15.30 -14.16 14.55
C ILE A 147 -15.52 -15.54 13.89
N PHE A 148 -16.33 -16.42 14.50
CA PHE A 148 -16.66 -17.70 13.92
C PHE A 148 -17.82 -17.56 12.94
N VAL A 149 -17.48 -17.32 11.68
CA VAL A 149 -18.39 -17.56 10.55
C VAL A 149 -18.55 -19.08 10.38
N ASN A 150 -19.37 -19.69 11.24
CA ASN A 150 -20.12 -20.96 11.15
C ASN A 150 -20.32 -21.54 12.56
N ASP A 151 -21.53 -22.03 12.85
CA ASP A 151 -21.89 -22.88 14.00
C ASP A 151 -20.84 -23.97 14.26
N ALA A 152 -19.84 -23.67 15.09
CA ALA A 152 -18.84 -24.63 15.53
C ALA A 152 -19.32 -25.27 16.85
N PRO A 153 -19.49 -26.60 16.92
CA PRO A 153 -19.99 -27.30 18.12
C PRO A 153 -19.13 -27.11 19.37
N SER A 154 -17.94 -26.53 19.22
CA SER A 154 -17.02 -26.14 20.29
C SER A 154 -17.58 -25.02 21.18
N VAL A 155 -18.38 -24.10 20.64
CA VAL A 155 -18.92 -22.93 21.39
C VAL A 155 -20.08 -23.35 22.29
N ALA A 156 -21.00 -24.18 21.78
CA ALA A 156 -22.12 -24.74 22.56
C ALA A 156 -21.64 -25.62 23.73
N ALA A 157 -20.52 -26.33 23.56
CA ALA A 157 -19.93 -27.13 24.64
C ALA A 157 -19.35 -26.25 25.76
N GLN A 158 -18.76 -25.10 25.45
CA GLN A 158 -18.24 -24.17 26.46
C GLN A 158 -19.37 -23.48 27.25
N GLU A 159 -20.48 -23.14 26.60
CA GLU A 159 -21.64 -22.54 27.27
C GLU A 159 -22.32 -23.52 28.23
N THR A 160 -22.51 -24.78 27.80
CA THR A 160 -23.08 -25.84 28.65
C THR A 160 -22.19 -26.17 29.86
N LEU A 161 -20.86 -26.12 29.69
CA LEU A 161 -19.90 -26.32 30.79
C LEU A 161 -19.94 -25.18 31.81
N GLY A 162 -20.09 -23.93 31.37
CA GLY A 162 -20.19 -22.76 32.25
C GLY A 162 -21.49 -22.72 33.06
N GLU A 163 -22.60 -23.23 32.52
CA GLU A 163 -23.86 -23.33 33.27
C GLU A 163 -23.84 -24.42 34.35
N HIS A 164 -23.08 -25.50 34.14
CA HIS A 164 -23.06 -26.64 35.07
C HIS A 164 -21.95 -26.57 36.13
N PHE A 165 -20.87 -25.80 35.89
CA PHE A 165 -19.76 -25.69 36.84
C PHE A 165 -19.22 -24.24 36.90
N PRO A 166 -19.68 -23.42 37.88
CA PRO A 166 -19.14 -22.08 38.13
C PRO A 166 -17.73 -22.09 38.75
#